data_AF-A0A3E5FT24-F1
#
_entry.id   AF-A0A3E5FT24-F1
#
_cell.length_a   1.000
_cell.length_b   1.000
_cell.length_c   1.000
_cell.angle_alpha   90.00
_cell.angle_beta   90.00
_cell.angle_gamma   90.00
#
_symmetry.space_group_name_H-M   'P 1'
#
loop_
_entity.id
_entity.type
_entity.pdbx_description
1 polymer ?
#
loop_
_entity_poly.entity_id
_entity_poly.type
_entity_poly.pdbx_seq_one_letter_code
_entity_poly.pdbx_strand_id
1 'polypeptide(L)'
;MTIKNVVSASDADNLKNPVGYRIAGIDILKNSRNIYELSTSNAITNIRELNSDQIKSVNLDALKTKEFYTSNLGWTDLIWNFIDIMSTEIPKLKQ
;
A
#
# COMPACT_ATOMS: atom_id res chain seq x y z
N MET A 1 19.40 -6.11 1.28
CA MET A 1 18.47 -5.30 0.46
C MET A 1 17.34 -4.85 1.36
N THR A 2 16.95 -3.57 1.31
CA THR A 2 15.85 -3.01 2.12
C THR A 2 14.72 -2.61 1.18
N ILE A 3 13.50 -3.07 1.45
CA ILE A 3 12.33 -2.66 0.68
C ILE A 3 11.77 -1.37 1.29
N LYS A 4 11.44 -0.38 0.46
CA LYS A 4 10.91 0.90 0.93
C LYS A 4 9.76 1.33 0.04
N ASN A 5 8.89 2.18 0.58
CA ASN A 5 7.87 2.88 -0.18
C ASN A 5 6.87 1.92 -0.87
N VAL A 6 6.25 1.08 -0.04
CA VAL A 6 5.30 0.05 -0.47
C VAL A 6 3.90 0.42 -0.01
N VAL A 7 2.91 0.14 -0.85
CA VAL A 7 1.50 0.19 -0.49
C VAL A 7 0.84 -1.16 -0.75
N SER A 8 0.06 -1.65 0.20
CA SER A 8 -0.85 -2.78 0.06
C SER A 8 -2.29 -2.25 0.01
N ALA A 9 -2.87 -2.24 -1.19
CA ALA A 9 -4.16 -1.61 -1.49
C ALA A 9 -5.27 -2.59 -1.85
N SER A 10 -5.16 -3.88 -1.48
CA SER A 10 -6.18 -4.86 -1.82
C SER A 10 -7.48 -4.58 -1.06
N ASP A 11 -8.54 -4.18 -1.78
CA ASP A 11 -9.91 -4.21 -1.29
C ASP A 11 -10.49 -5.56 -1.67
N ALA A 12 -10.47 -6.55 -0.77
CA ALA A 12 -11.02 -7.86 -1.11
C ALA A 12 -12.54 -7.81 -0.91
N ASP A 13 -13.26 -7.24 -1.86
CA ASP A 13 -14.70 -7.45 -1.95
C ASP A 13 -14.96 -8.98 -1.92
N ASN A 14 -15.66 -9.45 -0.88
CA ASN A 14 -16.21 -10.80 -0.69
C ASN A 14 -15.41 -11.91 0.02
N LEU A 15 -14.29 -11.64 0.70
CA LEU A 15 -13.77 -12.65 1.64
C LEU A 15 -14.54 -12.57 2.96
N LYS A 16 -15.57 -13.41 3.11
CA LYS A 16 -16.28 -13.63 4.40
C LYS A 16 -15.34 -14.07 5.52
N ASN A 17 -14.15 -14.57 5.19
CA ASN A 17 -13.06 -14.91 6.11
C ASN A 17 -11.73 -14.44 5.49
N PRO A 18 -10.95 -13.58 6.14
CA PRO A 18 -9.64 -13.20 5.62
C PRO A 18 -8.71 -14.42 5.54
N VAL A 19 -8.22 -14.72 4.35
CA VAL A 19 -7.34 -15.88 4.09
C VAL A 19 -5.85 -15.55 4.10
N GLY A 20 -5.45 -14.31 4.44
CA GLY A 20 -4.03 -13.94 4.49
C GLY A 20 -3.72 -12.57 5.07
N TYR A 21 -2.45 -12.36 5.36
CA TYR A 21 -1.87 -11.07 5.71
C TYR A 21 -1.77 -10.16 4.48
N ARG A 22 -1.95 -8.86 4.67
CA ARG A 22 -1.81 -7.83 3.63
C ARG A 22 -0.42 -7.85 3.00
N ILE A 23 0.61 -8.14 3.80
CA ILE A 23 1.97 -8.37 3.31
C ILE A 23 2.39 -9.78 3.71
N ALA A 24 2.65 -10.62 2.71
CA ALA A 24 3.16 -11.97 2.91
C ALA A 24 4.65 -11.95 3.28
N GLY A 25 5.02 -12.64 4.36
CA GLY A 25 6.42 -12.84 4.77
C GLY A 25 6.91 -11.88 5.84
N ILE A 26 7.03 -12.37 7.08
CA ILE A 26 7.54 -11.58 8.22
C ILE A 26 8.99 -11.11 8.00
N ASP A 27 9.79 -11.85 7.24
CA ASP A 27 11.18 -11.49 6.94
C ASP A 27 11.28 -10.32 5.95
N ILE A 28 10.27 -10.14 5.09
CA ILE A 28 10.14 -8.95 4.25
C ILE A 28 9.94 -7.72 5.13
N LEU A 29 9.08 -7.81 6.15
CA LEU A 29 8.76 -6.68 7.02
C LEU A 29 9.94 -6.23 7.88
N LYS A 30 10.76 -7.16 8.41
CA LYS A 30 11.94 -6.83 9.24
C LYS A 30 12.89 -5.85 8.54
N ASN A 31 13.04 -6.00 7.22
CA ASN A 31 13.91 -5.19 6.38
C ASN A 31 13.15 -4.19 5.51
N SER A 32 11.95 -3.77 5.95
CA SER A 32 11.13 -2.79 5.24
C SER A 32 10.88 -1.53 6.05
N ARG A 33 10.66 -0.42 5.34
CA ARG A 33 10.27 0.88 5.93
C ARG A 33 9.30 1.61 5.02
N ASN A 34 8.50 2.51 5.60
CA ASN A 34 7.56 3.34 4.86
C ASN A 34 6.55 2.48 4.06
N ILE A 35 5.88 1.60 4.80
CA ILE A 35 4.83 0.72 4.27
C ILE A 35 3.48 1.35 4.59
N TYR A 36 2.55 1.26 3.65
CA TYR A 36 1.17 1.71 3.80
C TYR A 36 0.21 0.54 3.59
N GLU A 37 -0.75 0.36 4.49
CA GLU A 37 -1.83 -0.61 4.36
C GLU A 37 -3.18 0.09 4.25
N LEU A 38 -3.98 -0.28 3.24
CA LEU A 38 -5.34 0.23 3.09
C LEU A 38 -6.20 -0.17 4.30
N SER A 39 -6.79 0.83 4.96
CA SER A 39 -7.55 0.67 6.19
C SER A 39 -8.83 -0.15 5.99
N THR A 40 -9.47 -0.01 4.83
CA THR A 40 -10.71 -0.71 4.46
C THR A 40 -10.47 -2.14 4.00
N SER A 41 -9.21 -2.53 3.76
CA SER A 41 -8.88 -3.90 3.36
C SER A 41 -9.37 -4.89 4.41
N ASN A 42 -10.09 -5.92 3.98
CA ASN A 42 -10.52 -7.01 4.87
C ASN A 42 -9.43 -8.04 5.15
N ALA A 43 -8.26 -7.99 4.50
CA ALA A 43 -7.13 -8.87 4.80
C ALA A 43 -6.51 -8.55 6.18
N ILE A 44 -5.79 -9.52 6.76
CA ILE A 44 -5.19 -9.37 8.11
C ILE A 44 -4.09 -8.32 8.06
N THR A 45 -4.23 -7.25 8.87
CA THR A 45 -3.21 -6.21 9.00
C THR A 45 -1.91 -6.76 9.59
N ASN A 46 -0.77 -6.26 9.09
CA ASN A 46 0.55 -6.54 9.65
C ASN A 46 0.96 -5.48 10.69
N ILE A 47 0.15 -4.44 10.92
CA ILE A 47 0.39 -3.41 11.94
C ILE A 47 0.29 -4.04 13.34
N ARG A 48 1.31 -3.80 14.16
CA ARG A 48 1.46 -4.17 15.56
C ARG A 48 2.05 -2.98 16.30
N GLU A 49 1.93 -2.95 17.63
CA GLU A 49 2.49 -1.86 18.44
C GLU A 49 3.99 -1.63 18.15
N LEU A 50 4.75 -2.73 18.06
CA LEU A 50 6.20 -2.75 17.84
C LEU A 50 6.67 -2.32 16.43
N ASN A 51 5.77 -2.18 15.44
CA ASN A 51 6.14 -1.80 14.07
C ASN A 51 5.29 -0.64 13.52
N SER A 52 4.60 0.07 14.41
CA SER A 52 3.71 1.19 14.07
C SER A 52 4.44 2.40 13.46
N ASP A 53 5.76 2.50 13.65
CA ASP A 53 6.64 3.46 12.98
C ASP A 53 6.98 3.06 11.53
N GLN A 54 6.87 1.77 11.20
CA GLN A 54 7.26 1.19 9.91
C GLN A 54 6.07 1.01 8.97
N ILE A 55 4.92 0.61 9.52
CA ILE A 55 3.70 0.30 8.78
C ILE A 55 2.60 1.27 9.21
N LYS A 56 2.12 2.07 8.25
CA LYS A 56 1.10 3.08 8.45
C LYS A 56 -0.21 2.64 7.82
N SER A 57 -1.32 3.01 8.43
CA SER A 57 -2.65 2.84 7.83
C SER A 57 -2.92 4.01 6.86
N VAL A 58 -3.56 3.75 5.73
CA VAL A 58 -4.00 4.75 4.75
C VAL A 58 -5.44 4.50 4.34
N ASN A 59 -6.21 5.54 4.05
CA ASN A 59 -7.59 5.42 3.57
C ASN A 59 -7.65 5.40 2.02
N LEU A 60 -8.81 5.05 1.48
CA LEU A 60 -9.03 4.99 0.03
C LEU A 60 -8.86 6.35 -0.64
N ASP A 61 -9.30 7.44 0.00
CA ASP A 61 -9.22 8.79 -0.55
C ASP A 61 -7.78 9.22 -0.82
N ALA A 62 -6.84 8.88 0.06
CA ALA A 62 -5.43 9.16 -0.17
C ALA A 62 -4.89 8.41 -1.39
N LEU A 63 -5.32 7.17 -1.63
CA LEU A 63 -4.92 6.39 -2.81
C LEU A 63 -5.49 6.97 -4.12
N LYS A 64 -6.51 7.83 -4.05
CA LYS A 64 -7.05 8.57 -5.21
C LYS A 64 -6.25 9.83 -5.53
N THR A 65 -5.15 10.10 -4.83
CA THR A 65 -4.33 11.31 -5.04
C THR A 65 -2.94 10.99 -5.58
N LYS A 66 -2.45 11.77 -6.55
CA LYS A 66 -1.10 11.61 -7.12
C LYS A 66 -0.06 11.92 -6.06
N GLU A 67 -0.41 12.84 -5.16
CA GLU A 67 0.39 13.33 -4.06
C GLU A 67 0.80 12.20 -3.13
N PHE A 68 -0.08 11.24 -2.84
CA PHE A 68 0.27 10.06 -2.04
C PHE A 68 1.43 9.27 -2.68
N TYR A 69 1.33 8.93 -3.96
CA TYR A 69 2.36 8.15 -4.65
C TYR A 69 3.68 8.91 -4.81
N THR A 70 3.60 10.20 -5.14
CA THR A 70 4.80 11.00 -5.42
C THR A 70 5.50 11.47 -4.16
N SER A 71 4.76 11.98 -3.17
CA SER A 71 5.34 12.53 -1.94
C SER A 71 5.68 11.45 -0.93
N ASN A 72 4.80 10.44 -0.77
CA ASN A 72 5.01 9.42 0.26
C ASN A 72 5.80 8.23 -0.26
N LEU A 73 5.55 7.79 -1.49
CA LEU A 73 6.24 6.63 -2.06
C LEU A 73 7.41 7.00 -2.98
N GLY A 74 7.57 8.28 -3.33
CA GLY A 74 8.63 8.73 -4.24
C GLY A 74 8.45 8.22 -5.68
N TRP A 75 7.24 7.80 -6.06
CA TRP A 75 6.98 7.30 -7.41
C TRP A 75 6.95 8.48 -8.38
N THR A 76 7.66 8.33 -9.49
CA THR A 76 7.79 9.40 -10.48
C THR A 76 6.80 9.21 -11.62
N ASP A 77 6.29 10.31 -12.16
CA ASP A 77 5.53 10.29 -13.41
C ASP A 77 6.38 9.99 -14.65
N LEU A 78 7.71 9.91 -14.52
CA LEU A 78 8.57 9.34 -15.56
C LEU A 78 8.25 7.87 -15.87
N ILE A 79 7.91 7.11 -14.82
CA ILE A 79 7.67 5.65 -14.90
C ILE A 79 6.17 5.34 -14.81
N TRP A 80 5.45 6.09 -13.97
CA TRP A 80 4.05 5.80 -13.65
C TRP A 80 3.09 6.76 -14.34
N ASN A 81 1.94 6.23 -14.76
CA ASN A 81 0.80 6.97 -15.24
C ASN A 81 -0.25 7.09 -14.13
N PHE A 82 -0.60 8.34 -13.78
CA PHE A 82 -1.54 8.68 -12.72
C PHE A 82 -2.91 9.17 -13.23
N ILE A 83 -3.21 9.04 -14.53
CA ILE A 83 -4.44 9.59 -15.11
C ILE A 83 -5.72 8.98 -14.50
N ASP A 84 -5.72 7.66 -14.24
CA ASP A 84 -6.92 6.93 -13.82
C ASP A 84 -7.04 6.72 -12.30
N ILE A 85 -6.20 7.35 -11.47
CA ILE A 85 -6.14 6.98 -10.04
C ILE A 85 -7.42 7.30 -9.27
N MET A 86 -8.20 8.29 -9.73
CA MET A 86 -9.46 8.65 -9.10
C MET A 86 -10.48 7.51 -9.16
N SER A 87 -10.41 6.67 -10.20
CA SER A 87 -11.34 5.56 -10.45
C SER A 87 -10.76 4.17 -10.16
N THR A 88 -9.44 4.03 -10.14
CA THR A 88 -8.75 2.74 -9.99
C THR A 88 -7.91 2.63 -8.74
N GLU A 89 -7.69 3.75 -8.05
CA GLU A 89 -6.83 3.91 -6.87
C GLU A 89 -5.35 3.55 -7.10
N ILE A 90 -5.00 2.88 -8.19
CA ILE A 90 -3.67 2.30 -8.45
C ILE A 90 -3.15 2.85 -9.77
N PRO A 91 -2.00 3.54 -9.79
CA PRO A 91 -1.38 4.02 -11.02
C PRO A 91 -0.84 2.85 -11.86
N LYS A 92 -0.79 3.06 -13.17
CA LYS A 92 -0.31 2.05 -14.13
C LYS A 92 1.12 2.37 -14.55
N LEU A 93 1.90 1.37 -14.94
CA LEU A 93 3.18 1.63 -15.62
C LEU A 93 2.90 2.29 -16.98
N LYS A 94 3.76 3.22 -17.37
CA LYS A 94 3.80 3.71 -18.75
C LYS A 94 4.26 2.57 -19.67
N GLN A 95 3.60 2.46 -20.81
CA GLN A 95 4.02 1.59 -21.92
C GLN A 95 5.01 2.32 -22.82
#